data_AF-A0A9X1GIS2-F1
#
_entry.id   AF-A0A9X1GIS2-F1
#
_cell.length_a   1.000
_cell.length_b   1.000
_cell.length_c   1.000
_cell.angle_alpha   90.00
_cell.angle_beta   90.00
_cell.angle_gamma   90.00
#
_symmetry.space_group_name_H-M   'P 1'
#
loop_
_entity.id
_entity.type
_entity.pdbx_description
1 polymer ?
#
loop_
_entity_poly.entity_id
_entity_poly.type
_entity_poly.pdbx_seq_one_letter_code
_entity_poly.pdbx_strand_id
1 'polypeptide(L)'
;MYTEEQIKNLFGDSTVQYIKNKNTGGVSNSKGNTYENIFAIYKISLLSKCVLECNKEIYLLSQCLSFIDDLIIELVSENSLQHYQLKNSSAVTWGTGEKSINDDFKKQYELNKSISKASELALVVSSSEIRDKLQTNIPNDIKNYSQVIYFYFADSLPKIIAQEPDFRRSLEYLCAFDNPDPDKIECLATVLLGAWEAINKSKVSLMDILKKAQHCIPSYIRSFQAELQLDPEVIDIFDKIDSFTYNLTRGFLKWEYFDGLNEGTISYSIETTRFQKFQELIKKHHPTSFEELEVFLI
;
A
#
# COMPACT_ATOMS: atom_id res chain seq x y z
N MET A 1 -31.39 -7.99 -14.86
CA MET A 1 -30.28 -8.63 -15.60
C MET A 1 -30.90 -9.64 -16.56
N TYR A 2 -30.35 -9.82 -17.77
CA TYR A 2 -30.89 -10.79 -18.75
C TYR A 2 -30.52 -12.22 -18.37
N THR A 3 -31.41 -13.19 -18.62
CA THR A 3 -31.15 -14.61 -18.38
C THR A 3 -30.49 -15.27 -19.59
N GLU A 4 -29.80 -16.39 -19.35
CA GLU A 4 -29.23 -17.21 -20.44
C GLU A 4 -30.31 -17.64 -21.43
N GLU A 5 -31.51 -18.00 -20.94
CA GLU A 5 -32.65 -18.41 -21.75
C GLU A 5 -33.18 -17.26 -22.64
N GLN A 6 -33.22 -16.03 -22.12
CA GLN A 6 -33.59 -14.85 -22.93
C GLN A 6 -32.58 -14.62 -24.06
N ILE A 7 -31.29 -14.73 -23.79
CA ILE A 7 -30.23 -14.57 -24.80
C ILE A 7 -30.31 -15.69 -25.83
N LYS A 8 -30.52 -16.94 -25.39
CA LYS A 8 -30.67 -18.10 -26.26
C LYS A 8 -31.87 -17.95 -27.19
N ASN A 9 -33.03 -17.53 -26.66
CA ASN A 9 -34.26 -17.37 -27.44
C ASN A 9 -34.14 -16.26 -28.49
N LEU A 10 -33.38 -15.20 -28.21
CA LEU A 10 -33.21 -14.07 -29.13
C LEU A 10 -32.07 -14.28 -30.15
N PHE A 11 -30.97 -14.93 -29.74
CA PHE A 11 -29.71 -14.92 -30.50
C PHE A 11 -29.05 -16.30 -30.68
N GLY A 12 -29.68 -17.37 -30.19
CA GLY A 12 -29.21 -18.74 -30.33
C GLY A 12 -28.05 -19.14 -29.40
N ASP A 13 -27.72 -20.42 -29.41
CA ASP A 13 -26.73 -21.04 -28.52
C ASP A 13 -25.29 -20.55 -28.75
N SER A 14 -24.91 -20.25 -30.00
CA SER A 14 -23.57 -19.74 -30.31
C SER A 14 -23.28 -18.41 -29.63
N THR A 15 -24.29 -17.53 -29.56
CA THR A 15 -24.20 -16.24 -28.87
C THR A 15 -24.07 -16.41 -27.36
N VAL A 16 -24.78 -17.37 -26.78
CA VAL A 16 -24.64 -17.72 -25.35
C VAL A 16 -23.22 -18.14 -25.05
N GLN A 17 -22.64 -19.05 -25.87
CA GLN A 17 -21.26 -19.52 -25.65
C GLN A 17 -20.25 -18.38 -25.79
N TYR A 18 -20.42 -17.51 -26.78
CA TYR A 18 -19.59 -16.32 -26.93
C TYR A 18 -19.65 -15.41 -25.69
N ILE A 19 -20.85 -15.14 -25.16
CA ILE A 19 -21.01 -14.30 -23.96
C ILE A 19 -20.38 -14.96 -22.73
N LYS A 20 -20.52 -16.27 -22.56
CA LYS A 20 -19.86 -17.02 -21.47
C LYS A 20 -18.35 -16.91 -21.55
N ASN A 21 -17.77 -17.08 -22.74
CA ASN A 21 -16.33 -16.94 -22.96
C ASN A 21 -15.87 -15.50 -22.68
N LYS A 22 -16.62 -14.51 -23.16
CA LYS A 22 -16.35 -13.08 -22.92
C LYS A 22 -16.40 -12.74 -21.43
N ASN A 23 -17.40 -13.23 -20.70
CA ASN A 23 -17.53 -13.02 -19.26
C ASN A 23 -16.36 -13.68 -18.50
N THR A 24 -16.04 -14.94 -18.84
CA THR A 24 -14.90 -15.66 -18.25
C THR A 24 -13.58 -14.90 -18.43
N GLY A 25 -13.34 -14.37 -19.63
CA GLY A 25 -12.18 -13.51 -19.91
C GLY A 25 -12.19 -12.23 -19.08
N GLY A 26 -13.35 -11.55 -18.98
CA GLY A 26 -13.50 -10.34 -18.17
C GLY A 26 -13.25 -10.57 -16.67
N VAL A 27 -13.80 -11.66 -16.11
CA VAL A 27 -13.60 -12.04 -14.71
C VAL A 27 -12.12 -12.38 -14.45
N SER A 28 -11.49 -13.11 -15.36
CA SER A 28 -10.07 -13.48 -15.24
C SER A 28 -9.17 -12.25 -15.28
N ASN A 29 -9.43 -11.30 -16.20
CA ASN A 29 -8.69 -10.05 -16.31
C ASN A 29 -8.86 -9.19 -15.04
N SER A 30 -10.10 -9.04 -14.56
CA SER A 30 -10.39 -8.29 -13.33
C SER A 30 -9.67 -8.89 -12.12
N LYS A 31 -9.68 -10.22 -11.99
CA LYS A 31 -8.99 -10.94 -10.92
C LYS A 31 -7.47 -10.77 -10.99
N GLY A 32 -6.89 -10.78 -12.20
CA GLY A 32 -5.46 -10.52 -12.43
C GLY A 32 -5.07 -9.10 -12.01
N ASN A 33 -5.77 -8.10 -12.53
CA ASN A 33 -5.53 -6.68 -12.20
C ASN A 33 -5.69 -6.39 -10.70
N THR A 34 -6.69 -7.00 -10.06
CA THR A 34 -6.88 -6.87 -8.60
C THR A 34 -5.69 -7.44 -7.83
N TYR A 35 -5.17 -8.59 -8.25
CA TYR A 35 -3.99 -9.20 -7.62
C TYR A 35 -2.73 -8.34 -7.78
N GLU A 36 -2.49 -7.81 -8.98
CA GLU A 36 -1.39 -6.88 -9.28
C GLU A 36 -1.44 -5.64 -8.39
N ASN A 37 -2.61 -5.00 -8.31
CA ASN A 37 -2.78 -3.79 -7.53
C ASN A 37 -2.65 -4.02 -6.01
N ILE A 38 -3.15 -5.14 -5.49
CA ILE A 38 -3.01 -5.46 -4.07
C ILE A 38 -1.53 -5.75 -3.74
N PHE A 39 -0.81 -6.43 -4.61
CA PHE A 39 0.63 -6.64 -4.40
C PHE A 39 1.43 -5.33 -4.51
N ALA A 40 1.03 -4.41 -5.39
CA ALA A 40 1.65 -3.09 -5.47
C ALA A 40 1.51 -2.32 -4.16
N ILE A 41 0.32 -2.25 -3.56
CA ILE A 41 0.14 -1.57 -2.26
C ILE A 41 0.85 -2.30 -1.10
N TYR A 42 0.98 -3.62 -1.17
CA TYR A 42 1.84 -4.36 -0.26
C TYR A 42 3.29 -3.88 -0.35
N LYS A 43 3.86 -3.81 -1.56
CA LYS A 43 5.23 -3.28 -1.75
C LYS A 43 5.35 -1.81 -1.37
N ILE A 44 4.35 -0.98 -1.68
CA ILE A 44 4.34 0.44 -1.30
C ILE A 44 4.41 0.58 0.22
N SER A 45 3.55 -0.13 0.94
CA SER A 45 3.53 -0.08 2.41
C SER A 45 4.83 -0.61 3.00
N LEU A 46 5.33 -1.76 2.51
CA LEU A 46 6.56 -2.39 3.01
C LEU A 46 7.79 -1.47 2.86
N LEU A 47 7.89 -0.76 1.73
CA LEU A 47 9.00 0.13 1.43
C LEU A 47 8.84 1.54 2.03
N SER A 48 7.69 1.87 2.61
CA SER A 48 7.42 3.20 3.17
C SER A 48 8.45 3.64 4.20
N LYS A 49 8.87 2.73 5.08
CA LYS A 49 9.89 3.02 6.09
C LYS A 49 11.23 3.42 5.48
N CYS A 50 11.62 2.82 4.36
CA CYS A 50 12.86 3.17 3.66
C CYS A 50 12.86 4.62 3.18
N VAL A 51 11.72 5.11 2.70
CA VAL A 51 11.60 6.48 2.20
C VAL A 51 11.42 7.48 3.34
N LEU A 52 10.63 7.12 4.35
CA LEU A 52 10.27 8.03 5.44
C LEU A 52 11.37 8.19 6.50
N GLU A 53 12.13 7.14 6.80
CA GLU A 53 13.17 7.18 7.84
C GLU A 53 14.59 7.21 7.28
N CYS A 54 14.82 6.50 6.17
CA CYS A 54 16.16 6.39 5.58
C CYS A 54 16.38 7.32 4.38
N ASN A 55 15.38 8.15 4.03
CA ASN A 55 15.42 9.05 2.87
C ASN A 55 15.83 8.36 1.56
N LYS A 56 15.45 7.08 1.38
CA LYS A 56 15.73 6.36 0.13
C LYS A 56 14.89 6.92 -1.00
N GLU A 57 15.48 7.01 -2.17
CA GLU A 57 14.78 7.39 -3.39
C GLU A 57 14.30 6.12 -4.11
N ILE A 58 12.97 5.92 -4.11
CA ILE A 58 12.31 4.73 -4.63
C ILE A 58 11.24 5.14 -5.62
N TYR A 59 11.27 4.55 -6.82
CA TYR A 59 10.25 4.74 -7.86
C TYR A 59 9.51 3.45 -8.17
N LEU A 60 8.23 3.59 -8.50
CA LEU A 60 7.37 2.51 -8.95
C LEU A 60 6.92 2.77 -10.38
N LEU A 61 6.92 1.70 -11.18
CA LEU A 61 6.45 1.71 -12.55
C LEU A 61 5.51 0.52 -12.76
N SER A 62 4.51 0.67 -13.63
CA SER A 62 3.63 -0.41 -14.07
C SER A 62 3.13 -0.11 -15.48
N GLN A 63 2.86 -1.15 -16.28
CA GLN A 63 2.40 -1.03 -17.67
C GLN A 63 3.33 -0.18 -18.56
N CYS A 64 4.65 -0.37 -18.38
CA CYS A 64 5.67 0.33 -19.15
C CYS A 64 6.31 -0.61 -20.19
N LEU A 65 7.13 -0.05 -21.09
CA LEU A 65 7.81 -0.84 -22.12
C LEU A 65 8.90 -1.72 -21.51
N SER A 66 8.51 -2.92 -21.09
CA SER A 66 9.32 -3.90 -20.35
C SER A 66 8.81 -5.31 -20.68
N PHE A 67 9.69 -6.32 -20.63
CA PHE A 67 9.27 -7.72 -20.75
C PHE A 67 8.55 -8.21 -19.49
N ILE A 68 8.83 -7.58 -18.34
CA ILE A 68 8.11 -7.77 -17.09
C ILE A 68 7.63 -6.39 -16.62
N ASP A 69 6.35 -6.12 -16.80
CA ASP A 69 5.76 -4.78 -16.69
C ASP A 69 4.65 -4.67 -15.62
N ASP A 70 4.19 -5.77 -15.04
CA ASP A 70 3.12 -5.76 -14.03
C ASP A 70 3.47 -4.81 -12.85
N LEU A 71 4.67 -4.95 -12.28
CA LEU A 71 5.24 -4.01 -11.32
C LEU A 71 6.77 -3.97 -11.37
N ILE A 72 7.32 -2.76 -11.41
CA ILE A 72 8.76 -2.50 -11.36
C ILE A 72 9.03 -1.53 -10.21
N ILE A 73 10.08 -1.81 -9.43
CA ILE A 73 10.57 -0.95 -8.36
C ILE A 73 12.01 -0.59 -8.67
N GLU A 74 12.28 0.70 -8.85
CA GLU A 74 13.63 1.21 -8.97
C GLU A 74 14.11 1.69 -7.60
N LEU A 75 15.19 1.07 -7.13
CA LEU A 75 15.90 1.44 -5.91
C LEU A 75 17.15 2.23 -6.33
N VAL A 76 17.07 3.56 -6.26
CA VAL A 76 18.09 4.44 -6.86
C VAL A 76 19.42 4.31 -6.12
N SER A 77 19.38 4.32 -4.78
CA SER A 77 20.58 4.24 -3.94
C SER A 77 21.35 2.93 -4.11
N GLU A 78 20.64 1.84 -4.39
CA GLU A 78 21.19 0.50 -4.62
C GLU A 78 21.59 0.27 -6.09
N ASN A 79 21.28 1.22 -6.98
CA ASN A 79 21.43 1.09 -8.42
C ASN A 79 20.81 -0.23 -8.97
N SER A 80 19.62 -0.58 -8.49
CA SER A 80 18.96 -1.86 -8.80
C SER A 80 17.51 -1.69 -9.25
N LEU A 81 17.06 -2.64 -10.08
CA LEU A 81 15.67 -2.79 -10.53
C LEU A 81 15.11 -4.11 -10.02
N GLN A 82 13.94 -4.05 -9.41
CA GLN A 82 13.15 -5.21 -9.05
C GLN A 82 11.94 -5.30 -9.99
N HIS A 83 11.84 -6.39 -10.73
CA HIS A 83 10.70 -6.65 -11.61
C HIS A 83 9.86 -7.78 -11.04
N TYR A 84 8.55 -7.59 -11.02
CA TYR A 84 7.59 -8.56 -10.53
C TYR A 84 6.62 -8.88 -11.66
N GLN A 85 6.61 -10.14 -12.12
CA GLN A 85 5.55 -10.69 -12.94
C GLN A 85 4.54 -11.36 -12.02
N LEU A 86 3.28 -10.97 -12.06
CA LEU A 86 2.23 -11.51 -11.21
C LEU A 86 1.32 -12.46 -12.00
N LYS A 87 1.04 -13.63 -11.42
CA LYS A 87 0.12 -14.61 -11.98
C LYS A 87 -0.80 -15.19 -10.91
N ASN A 88 -2.09 -14.89 -11.05
CA ASN A 88 -3.15 -15.43 -10.20
C ASN A 88 -3.86 -16.62 -10.86
N SER A 89 -3.10 -17.67 -11.18
CA SER A 89 -3.58 -18.87 -11.88
C SER A 89 -2.92 -20.13 -11.33
N SER A 90 -3.64 -21.24 -11.34
CA SER A 90 -3.12 -22.56 -10.97
C SER A 90 -2.34 -23.25 -12.10
N ALA A 91 -2.38 -22.71 -13.32
CA ALA A 91 -1.76 -23.31 -14.51
C ALA A 91 -0.44 -22.63 -14.93
N VAL A 92 0.21 -21.90 -14.02
CA VAL A 92 1.44 -21.14 -14.33
C VAL A 92 2.62 -22.10 -14.51
N THR A 93 3.39 -21.87 -15.57
CA THR A 93 4.65 -22.58 -15.87
C THR A 93 5.67 -21.58 -16.42
N TRP A 94 6.96 -21.87 -16.28
CA TRP A 94 8.03 -21.08 -16.91
C TRP A 94 7.92 -21.04 -18.44
N GLY A 95 7.38 -22.10 -19.03
CA GLY A 95 7.26 -22.26 -20.48
C GLY A 95 8.61 -22.43 -21.19
N THR A 96 8.53 -22.63 -22.50
CA THR A 96 9.70 -22.77 -23.39
C THR A 96 9.45 -22.01 -24.68
N GLY A 97 10.48 -21.39 -25.23
CA GLY A 97 10.41 -20.67 -26.51
C GLY A 97 10.00 -19.20 -26.35
N GLU A 98 9.79 -18.54 -27.48
CA GLU A 98 9.49 -17.12 -27.55
C GLU A 98 8.20 -16.77 -26.80
N LYS A 99 8.19 -15.65 -26.08
CA LYS A 99 7.03 -15.15 -25.29
C LYS A 99 6.63 -16.06 -24.12
N SER A 100 7.51 -16.97 -23.71
CA SER A 100 7.37 -17.69 -22.45
C SER A 100 7.88 -16.84 -21.29
N ILE A 101 7.42 -17.11 -20.07
CA ILE A 101 7.90 -16.42 -18.86
C ILE A 101 9.43 -16.53 -18.75
N ASN A 102 9.99 -17.70 -19.10
CA ASN A 102 11.44 -17.90 -19.15
C ASN A 102 12.14 -16.93 -20.12
N ASP A 103 11.60 -16.81 -21.35
CA ASP A 103 12.14 -15.92 -22.38
C ASP A 103 12.05 -14.45 -21.97
N ASP A 104 10.93 -14.04 -21.37
CA ASP A 104 10.72 -12.68 -20.87
C ASP A 104 11.71 -12.34 -19.74
N PHE A 105 11.93 -13.25 -18.79
CA PHE A 105 12.90 -13.06 -17.70
C PHE A 105 14.33 -12.91 -18.24
N LYS A 106 14.71 -13.76 -19.19
CA LYS A 106 16.03 -13.69 -19.82
C LYS A 106 16.25 -12.36 -20.54
N LYS A 107 15.27 -11.94 -21.35
CA LYS A 107 15.33 -10.68 -22.11
C LYS A 107 15.31 -9.46 -21.18
N GLN A 108 14.52 -9.50 -20.11
CA GLN A 108 14.50 -8.42 -19.11
C GLN A 108 15.84 -8.28 -18.39
N TYR A 109 16.46 -9.40 -18.01
CA TYR A 109 17.77 -9.39 -17.36
C TYR A 109 18.84 -8.77 -18.26
N GLU A 110 18.91 -9.17 -19.53
CA GLU A 110 19.86 -8.59 -20.49
C GLU A 110 19.57 -7.10 -20.76
N LEU A 111 18.31 -6.70 -20.80
CA LEU A 111 17.92 -5.29 -20.91
C LEU A 111 18.42 -4.47 -19.70
N ASN A 112 18.21 -4.96 -18.48
CA ASN A 112 18.68 -4.29 -17.25
C ASN A 112 20.21 -4.23 -17.20
N LYS A 113 20.89 -5.29 -17.63
CA LYS A 113 22.35 -5.34 -17.74
C LYS A 113 22.89 -4.34 -18.77
N SER A 114 22.18 -4.13 -19.89
CA SER A 114 22.58 -3.15 -20.92
C SER A 114 22.63 -1.71 -20.40
N ILE A 115 21.85 -1.40 -19.35
CA ILE A 115 21.83 -0.11 -18.66
C ILE A 115 22.60 -0.12 -17.33
N SER A 116 23.43 -1.15 -17.09
CA SER A 116 24.27 -1.30 -15.89
C SER A 116 23.50 -1.25 -14.56
N LYS A 117 22.27 -1.78 -14.53
CA LYS A 117 21.47 -1.93 -13.31
C LYS A 117 21.58 -3.36 -12.78
N ALA A 118 21.73 -3.50 -11.46
CA ALA A 118 21.51 -4.79 -10.82
C ALA A 118 20.03 -5.18 -10.98
N SER A 119 19.74 -6.47 -11.14
CA SER A 119 18.41 -6.95 -11.51
C SER A 119 17.94 -8.08 -10.60
N GLU A 120 16.77 -7.91 -10.03
CA GLU A 120 16.03 -8.94 -9.30
C GLU A 120 14.71 -9.19 -10.03
N LEU A 121 14.53 -10.40 -10.57
CA LEU A 121 13.32 -10.77 -11.29
C LEU A 121 12.51 -11.77 -10.45
N ALA A 122 11.23 -11.50 -10.25
CA ALA A 122 10.38 -12.32 -9.42
C ALA A 122 9.07 -12.69 -10.13
N LEU A 123 8.74 -13.98 -10.11
CA LEU A 123 7.42 -14.47 -10.48
C LEU A 123 6.57 -14.62 -9.21
N VAL A 124 5.52 -13.83 -9.08
CA VAL A 124 4.66 -13.80 -7.90
C VAL A 124 3.38 -14.59 -8.17
N VAL A 125 3.09 -15.58 -7.32
CA VAL A 125 1.96 -16.50 -7.49
C VAL A 125 1.10 -16.61 -6.23
N SER A 126 -0.19 -16.84 -6.42
CA SER A 126 -1.18 -16.89 -5.34
C SER A 126 -1.37 -18.25 -4.68
N SER A 127 -0.62 -19.28 -5.12
CA SER A 127 -0.62 -20.63 -4.53
C SER A 127 0.80 -21.00 -4.08
N SER A 128 0.90 -21.46 -2.84
CA SER A 128 2.16 -21.92 -2.25
C SER A 128 2.68 -23.17 -2.95
N GLU A 129 1.79 -24.07 -3.36
CA GLU A 129 2.14 -25.29 -4.12
C GLU A 129 2.72 -24.94 -5.48
N ILE A 130 2.13 -23.95 -6.17
CA ILE A 130 2.65 -23.45 -7.44
C ILE A 130 4.00 -22.74 -7.23
N ARG A 131 4.16 -21.96 -6.15
CA ARG A 131 5.44 -21.34 -5.79
C ARG A 131 6.53 -22.40 -5.64
N ASP A 132 6.28 -23.43 -4.84
CA ASP A 132 7.26 -24.50 -4.55
C ASP A 132 7.66 -25.24 -5.83
N LYS A 133 6.67 -25.58 -6.67
CA LYS A 133 6.88 -26.22 -7.96
C LYS A 133 7.73 -25.36 -8.89
N LEU A 134 7.39 -24.07 -9.04
CA LEU A 134 8.12 -23.16 -9.94
C LEU A 134 9.52 -22.85 -9.42
N GLN A 135 9.69 -22.70 -8.11
CA GLN A 135 10.98 -22.45 -7.45
C GLN A 135 11.94 -23.63 -7.63
N THR A 136 11.43 -24.85 -7.58
CA THR A 136 12.24 -26.06 -7.83
C THR A 136 12.62 -26.19 -9.31
N ASN A 137 11.73 -25.74 -10.20
CA ASN A 137 11.86 -25.89 -11.64
C ASN A 137 12.29 -24.60 -12.36
N ILE A 138 13.01 -23.69 -11.69
CA ILE A 138 13.55 -22.50 -12.36
C ILE A 138 14.55 -22.96 -13.44
N PRO A 139 14.40 -22.53 -14.70
CA PRO A 139 15.34 -22.84 -15.77
C PRO A 139 16.77 -22.43 -15.42
N ASN A 140 17.74 -23.29 -15.74
CA ASN A 140 19.15 -23.10 -15.35
C ASN A 140 19.75 -21.79 -15.86
N ASP A 141 19.30 -21.28 -17.00
CA ASP A 141 19.80 -20.06 -17.62
C ASP A 141 19.29 -18.76 -16.96
N ILE A 142 18.22 -18.85 -16.16
CA ILE A 142 17.67 -17.70 -15.41
C ILE A 142 17.79 -17.83 -13.89
N LYS A 143 18.20 -19.02 -13.40
CA LYS A 143 18.19 -19.40 -11.98
C LYS A 143 18.95 -18.44 -11.05
N ASN A 144 20.00 -17.79 -11.54
CA ASN A 144 20.88 -16.97 -10.70
C ASN A 144 20.34 -15.55 -10.41
N TYR A 145 19.30 -15.12 -11.12
CA TYR A 145 18.71 -13.78 -11.00
C TYR A 145 17.18 -13.80 -10.90
N SER A 146 16.60 -15.00 -10.82
CA SER A 146 15.15 -15.20 -10.79
C SER A 146 14.72 -15.88 -9.50
N GLN A 147 13.57 -15.48 -8.98
CA GLN A 147 12.94 -16.08 -7.81
C GLN A 147 11.44 -16.24 -8.01
N VAL A 148 10.81 -17.08 -7.17
CA VAL A 148 9.35 -17.23 -7.13
C VAL A 148 8.85 -16.84 -5.75
N ILE A 149 7.94 -15.88 -5.70
CA ILE A 149 7.36 -15.34 -4.48
C ILE A 149 5.93 -15.83 -4.34
N TYR A 150 5.58 -16.30 -3.15
CA TYR A 150 4.19 -16.53 -2.79
C TYR A 150 3.61 -15.25 -2.20
N PHE A 151 2.44 -14.85 -2.66
CA PHE A 151 1.65 -13.78 -2.06
C PHE A 151 0.19 -14.22 -1.98
N TYR A 152 -0.35 -14.29 -0.77
CA TYR A 152 -1.69 -14.76 -0.53
C TYR A 152 -2.73 -13.88 -1.24
N PHE A 153 -3.75 -14.53 -1.82
CA PHE A 153 -4.86 -13.83 -2.45
C PHE A 153 -6.21 -14.45 -2.06
N ALA A 154 -7.16 -13.59 -1.72
CA ALA A 154 -8.53 -13.95 -1.43
C ALA A 154 -9.50 -12.96 -2.10
N ASP A 155 -10.79 -13.20 -1.92
CA ASP A 155 -11.90 -12.37 -2.38
C ASP A 155 -12.07 -11.06 -1.60
N SER A 156 -11.36 -10.87 -0.48
CA SER A 156 -11.42 -9.64 0.30
C SER A 156 -10.05 -9.19 0.80
N LEU A 157 -9.83 -7.86 0.78
CA LEU A 157 -8.60 -7.22 1.23
C LEU A 157 -8.31 -7.49 2.72
N PRO A 158 -9.29 -7.48 3.65
CA PRO A 158 -9.04 -7.84 5.05
C PRO A 158 -8.49 -9.26 5.25
N LYS A 159 -9.00 -10.24 4.48
CA LYS A 159 -8.48 -11.61 4.54
C LYS A 159 -7.02 -11.67 4.10
N ILE A 160 -6.68 -10.91 3.06
CA ILE A 160 -5.30 -10.83 2.56
C ILE A 160 -4.38 -10.21 3.62
N ILE A 161 -4.75 -9.07 4.18
CA ILE A 161 -3.98 -8.39 5.24
C ILE A 161 -3.80 -9.30 6.45
N ALA A 162 -4.83 -10.05 6.85
CA ALA A 162 -4.76 -10.96 7.98
C ALA A 162 -3.80 -12.15 7.76
N GLN A 163 -3.61 -12.58 6.50
CA GLN A 163 -2.72 -13.69 6.14
C GLN A 163 -1.30 -13.25 5.76
N GLU A 164 -1.06 -11.95 5.60
CA GLU A 164 0.23 -11.36 5.24
C GLU A 164 0.77 -10.47 6.37
N PRO A 165 1.53 -11.02 7.33
CA PRO A 165 1.98 -10.28 8.52
C PRO A 165 2.87 -9.07 8.21
N ASP A 166 3.67 -9.14 7.15
CA ASP A 166 4.50 -8.01 6.70
C ASP A 166 3.63 -6.88 6.16
N PHE A 167 2.57 -7.22 5.43
CA PHE A 167 1.63 -6.24 4.90
C PHE A 167 0.84 -5.58 6.04
N ARG A 168 0.37 -6.37 7.01
CA ARG A 168 -0.30 -5.83 8.19
C ARG A 168 0.60 -4.87 8.96
N ARG A 169 1.83 -5.28 9.28
CA ARG A 169 2.78 -4.46 10.05
C ARG A 169 3.16 -3.17 9.32
N SER A 170 3.34 -3.21 8.00
CA SER A 170 3.65 -2.02 7.22
C SER A 170 2.48 -1.04 7.15
N LEU A 171 1.24 -1.53 7.12
CA LEU A 171 0.05 -0.69 7.24
C LEU A 171 -0.09 -0.10 8.65
N GLU A 172 0.11 -0.88 9.71
CA GLU A 172 0.12 -0.39 11.11
C GLU A 172 1.17 0.72 11.31
N TYR A 173 2.33 0.59 10.66
CA TYR A 173 3.35 1.63 10.65
C TYR A 173 2.89 2.93 9.98
N LEU A 174 2.14 2.84 8.88
CA LEU A 174 1.61 4.01 8.15
C LEU A 174 0.35 4.61 8.78
N CYS A 175 -0.32 3.89 9.67
CA CYS A 175 -1.55 4.35 10.31
C CYS A 175 -1.28 5.49 11.30
N ALA A 176 -2.24 6.41 11.42
CA ALA A 176 -2.22 7.48 12.42
C ALA A 176 -2.51 6.96 13.85
N PHE A 177 -3.25 5.86 13.97
CA PHE A 177 -3.66 5.28 15.24
C PHE A 177 -2.58 4.32 15.76
N ASP A 178 -2.43 4.25 17.08
CA ASP A 178 -1.59 3.21 17.70
C ASP A 178 -2.45 1.97 17.87
N ASN A 179 -1.87 0.80 17.59
CA ASN A 179 -2.58 -0.49 17.61
C ASN A 179 -3.94 -0.43 16.86
N PRO A 180 -3.97 -0.03 15.58
CA PRO A 180 -5.19 0.23 14.86
C PRO A 180 -6.08 -1.02 14.76
N ASP A 181 -7.38 -0.82 14.94
CA ASP A 181 -8.39 -1.85 14.69
C ASP A 181 -8.38 -2.30 13.21
N PRO A 182 -8.83 -3.53 12.91
CA PRO A 182 -8.81 -4.07 11.54
C PRO A 182 -9.49 -3.19 10.48
N ASP A 183 -10.56 -2.48 10.83
CA ASP A 183 -11.28 -1.56 9.92
C ASP A 183 -10.42 -0.35 9.54
N LYS A 184 -9.61 0.16 10.46
CA LYS A 184 -8.66 1.26 10.21
C LYS A 184 -7.55 0.82 9.26
N ILE A 185 -7.06 -0.40 9.43
CA ILE A 185 -6.05 -1.00 8.56
C ILE A 185 -6.62 -1.23 7.15
N GLU A 186 -7.85 -1.76 7.04
CA GLU A 186 -8.56 -1.93 5.77
C GLU A 186 -8.79 -0.59 5.06
N CYS A 187 -9.24 0.43 5.80
CA CYS A 187 -9.45 1.77 5.28
C CYS A 187 -8.14 2.32 4.69
N LEU A 188 -7.04 2.23 5.44
CA LEU A 188 -5.73 2.68 4.99
C LEU A 188 -5.28 1.96 3.71
N ALA A 189 -5.41 0.63 3.65
CA ALA A 189 -5.05 -0.15 2.47
C ALA A 189 -5.90 0.25 1.24
N THR A 190 -7.19 0.52 1.45
CA THR A 190 -8.11 1.00 0.41
C THR A 190 -7.71 2.39 -0.10
N VAL A 191 -7.27 3.29 0.79
CA VAL A 191 -6.76 4.61 0.40
C VAL A 191 -5.47 4.51 -0.41
N LEU A 192 -4.54 3.64 0.00
CA LEU A 192 -3.32 3.38 -0.78
C LEU A 192 -3.65 2.81 -2.17
N LEU A 193 -4.64 1.91 -2.25
CA LEU A 193 -5.13 1.37 -3.51
C LEU A 193 -5.70 2.48 -4.40
N GLY A 194 -6.55 3.35 -3.85
CA GLY A 194 -7.08 4.49 -4.58
C GLY A 194 -6.00 5.47 -5.05
N ALA A 195 -4.98 5.73 -4.22
CA ALA A 195 -3.85 6.58 -4.56
C ALA A 195 -3.01 5.98 -5.71
N TRP A 196 -2.73 4.68 -5.65
CA TRP A 196 -2.04 3.93 -6.70
C TRP A 196 -2.83 3.91 -8.02
N GLU A 197 -4.14 3.68 -7.97
CA GLU A 197 -4.99 3.68 -9.17
C GLU A 197 -5.12 5.05 -9.81
N ALA A 198 -5.13 6.12 -9.01
CA ALA A 198 -5.36 7.49 -9.47
C ALA A 198 -4.08 8.25 -9.85
N ILE A 199 -2.92 7.60 -9.92
CA ILE A 199 -1.65 8.22 -10.31
C ILE A 199 -1.15 7.66 -11.64
N ASN A 200 -0.36 8.45 -12.37
CA ASN A 200 0.32 7.96 -13.56
C ASN A 200 1.45 7.01 -13.14
N LYS A 201 1.35 5.75 -13.57
CA LYS A 201 2.25 4.66 -13.19
C LYS A 201 3.47 4.52 -14.13
N SER A 202 3.73 5.49 -15.01
CA SER A 202 4.88 5.46 -15.92
C SER A 202 6.22 5.53 -15.19
N LYS A 203 6.32 6.40 -14.17
CA LYS A 203 7.40 6.47 -13.17
C LYS A 203 6.99 7.42 -12.06
N VAL A 204 6.66 6.89 -10.89
CA VAL A 204 6.16 7.68 -9.76
C VAL A 204 6.99 7.42 -8.53
N SER A 205 7.33 8.48 -7.77
CA SER A 205 8.06 8.27 -6.51
C SER A 205 7.13 7.65 -5.47
N LEU A 206 7.67 6.75 -4.64
CA LEU A 206 6.91 6.17 -3.53
C LEU A 206 6.37 7.28 -2.61
N MET A 207 7.16 8.33 -2.38
CA MET A 207 6.75 9.47 -1.54
C MET A 207 5.53 10.20 -2.12
N ASP A 208 5.42 10.35 -3.43
CA ASP A 208 4.27 11.00 -4.07
C ASP A 208 3.00 10.15 -3.92
N ILE A 209 3.11 8.82 -4.00
CA ILE A 209 1.99 7.91 -3.73
C ILE A 209 1.55 8.05 -2.27
N LEU A 210 2.49 8.00 -1.33
CA LEU A 210 2.20 8.13 0.10
C LEU A 210 1.55 9.49 0.42
N LYS A 211 2.09 10.58 -0.13
CA LYS A 211 1.49 11.91 0.01
C LYS A 211 0.08 11.94 -0.59
N LYS A 212 -0.13 11.40 -1.80
CA LYS A 212 -1.46 11.36 -2.41
C LYS A 212 -2.47 10.64 -1.53
N ALA A 213 -2.08 9.49 -0.97
CA ALA A 213 -2.91 8.76 0.00
C ALA A 213 -3.21 9.61 1.25
N GLN A 214 -2.19 10.24 1.84
CA GLN A 214 -2.34 11.12 3.00
C GLN A 214 -3.28 12.30 2.73
N HIS A 215 -3.24 12.90 1.55
CA HIS A 215 -4.16 13.99 1.19
C HIS A 215 -5.62 13.52 1.05
N CYS A 216 -5.86 12.26 0.68
CA CYS A 216 -7.21 11.72 0.57
C CYS A 216 -7.86 11.53 1.94
N ILE A 217 -7.12 10.99 2.93
CA ILE A 217 -7.62 10.84 4.31
C ILE A 217 -6.53 11.26 5.31
N PRO A 218 -6.33 12.57 5.55
CA PRO A 218 -5.24 13.07 6.39
C PRO A 218 -5.28 12.60 7.83
N SER A 219 -6.45 12.23 8.35
CA SER A 219 -6.63 11.77 9.73
C SER A 219 -6.34 10.28 9.96
N TYR A 220 -6.12 9.48 8.91
CA TYR A 220 -5.87 8.04 9.01
C TYR A 220 -4.42 7.64 8.75
N ILE A 221 -3.65 8.52 8.11
CA ILE A 221 -2.26 8.30 7.76
C ILE A 221 -1.39 9.16 8.66
N ARG A 222 -0.35 8.56 9.24
CA ARG A 222 0.60 9.29 10.07
C ARG A 222 1.22 10.47 9.34
N SER A 223 1.70 11.44 10.09
CA SER A 223 2.64 12.43 9.61
C SER A 223 3.91 11.78 9.04
N PHE A 224 4.42 12.38 7.98
CA PHE A 224 5.69 12.04 7.35
C PHE A 224 6.82 12.99 7.77
N GLN A 225 6.52 13.99 8.61
CA GLN A 225 7.52 14.91 9.16
C GLN A 225 8.22 14.27 10.36
N ALA A 226 9.53 14.53 10.48
CA ALA A 226 10.37 13.95 11.53
C ALA A 226 10.27 14.70 12.87
N GLU A 227 9.98 15.99 12.84
CA GLU A 227 9.93 16.84 14.03
C GLU A 227 8.55 17.46 14.17
N LEU A 228 7.83 17.02 15.20
CA LEU A 228 6.52 17.55 15.56
C LEU A 228 6.66 18.14 16.97
N GLN A 229 6.45 19.44 17.11
CA GLN A 229 6.52 20.11 18.40
C GLN A 229 5.30 21.00 18.59
N LEU A 230 4.76 20.98 19.80
CA LEU A 230 3.80 21.98 20.24
C LEU A 230 4.51 23.33 20.43
N ASP A 231 3.74 24.40 20.32
CA ASP A 231 4.16 25.72 20.75
C ASP A 231 4.59 25.67 22.24
N PRO A 232 5.78 26.19 22.61
CA PRO A 232 6.25 26.17 23.99
C PRO A 232 5.29 26.80 25.01
N GLU A 233 4.49 27.78 24.60
CA GLU A 233 3.49 28.39 25.47
C GLU A 233 2.31 27.44 25.74
N VAL A 234 1.91 26.65 24.73
CA VAL A 234 0.87 25.62 24.89
C VAL A 234 1.36 24.51 25.82
N ILE A 235 2.64 24.12 25.72
CA ILE A 235 3.27 23.17 26.65
C ILE A 235 3.18 23.69 28.09
N ASP A 236 3.60 24.93 28.34
CA ASP A 236 3.55 25.54 29.68
C ASP A 236 2.11 25.65 30.24
N ILE A 237 1.10 25.80 29.38
CA ILE A 237 -0.32 25.76 29.78
C ILE A 237 -0.73 24.33 30.15
N PHE A 238 -0.46 23.34 29.29
CA PHE A 238 -0.85 21.95 29.54
C PHE A 238 -0.18 21.36 30.78
N ASP A 239 1.11 21.64 30.99
CA ASP A 239 1.90 21.13 32.13
C ASP A 239 1.42 21.67 33.50
N LYS A 240 0.58 22.72 33.51
CA LYS A 240 -0.01 23.28 34.73
C LYS A 240 -1.36 22.68 35.10
N ILE A 241 -1.98 21.90 34.21
CA ILE A 241 -3.27 21.26 34.48
C ILE A 241 -3.00 19.92 35.15
N ASP A 242 -3.33 19.83 36.44
CA ASP A 242 -3.11 18.62 37.23
C ASP A 242 -3.75 17.39 36.58
N SER A 243 -3.02 16.27 36.56
CA SER A 243 -3.48 14.98 36.01
C SER A 243 -3.83 14.97 34.51
N PHE A 244 -3.50 16.02 33.75
CA PHE A 244 -3.57 16.03 32.29
C PHE A 244 -2.20 15.67 31.71
N THR A 245 -2.17 14.69 30.82
CA THR A 245 -0.97 14.26 30.11
C THR A 245 -1.25 14.17 28.62
N TYR A 246 -0.23 14.41 27.83
CA TYR A 246 -0.36 14.45 26.37
C TYR A 246 0.92 13.98 25.68
N ASN A 247 0.76 13.52 24.45
CA ASN A 247 1.87 13.15 23.59
C ASN A 247 1.57 13.44 22.12
N LEU A 248 2.61 13.86 21.40
CA LEU A 248 2.57 13.96 19.94
C LEU A 248 3.06 12.65 19.35
N THR A 249 2.13 11.88 18.80
CA THR A 249 2.45 10.60 18.15
C THR A 249 1.89 10.59 16.75
N ARG A 250 2.71 10.20 15.76
CA ARG A 250 2.28 10.00 14.36
C ARG A 250 1.62 11.22 13.70
N GLY A 251 1.89 12.45 14.15
CA GLY A 251 1.24 13.65 13.59
C GLY A 251 0.11 14.23 14.43
N PHE A 252 -0.30 13.56 15.50
CA PHE A 252 -1.52 13.90 16.23
C PHE A 252 -1.26 14.10 17.71
N LEU A 253 -1.97 15.05 18.29
CA LEU A 253 -2.02 15.25 19.74
C LEU A 253 -2.97 14.23 20.34
N LYS A 254 -2.41 13.34 21.14
CA LYS A 254 -3.13 12.44 22.02
C LYS A 254 -3.06 12.99 23.43
N TRP A 255 -4.14 12.80 24.18
CA TRP A 255 -4.27 13.31 25.53
C TRP A 255 -5.02 12.31 26.39
N GLU A 256 -4.71 12.32 27.67
CA GLU A 256 -5.37 11.55 28.71
C GLU A 256 -5.52 12.44 29.96
N TYR A 257 -6.52 12.15 30.77
CA TYR A 257 -6.82 12.84 32.02
C TYR A 257 -7.23 11.83 33.09
N PHE A 258 -6.65 11.97 34.30
CA PHE A 258 -6.82 11.02 35.40
C PHE A 258 -6.55 9.57 35.00
N ASP A 259 -5.31 9.27 34.56
CA ASP A 259 -4.86 7.91 34.22
C ASP A 259 -5.80 7.16 33.25
N GLY A 260 -6.27 7.86 32.21
CA GLY A 260 -7.14 7.30 31.17
C GLY A 260 -8.63 7.27 31.52
N LEU A 261 -9.07 7.96 32.58
CA LEU A 261 -10.50 8.14 32.84
C LEU A 261 -11.20 8.88 31.69
N ASN A 262 -10.51 9.90 31.15
CA ASN A 262 -10.87 10.53 29.88
C ASN A 262 -9.65 10.53 28.97
N GLU A 263 -9.83 10.20 27.69
CA GLU A 263 -8.77 10.20 26.71
C GLU A 263 -9.30 10.58 25.34
N GLY A 264 -8.40 11.06 24.48
CA GLY A 264 -8.77 11.43 23.13
C GLY A 264 -7.58 11.67 22.21
N THR A 265 -7.90 11.86 20.94
CA THR A 265 -6.95 12.26 19.90
C THR A 265 -7.56 13.39 19.09
N ILE A 266 -6.82 14.49 18.95
CA ILE A 266 -7.23 15.57 18.07
C ILE A 266 -7.24 15.04 16.62
N SER A 267 -8.40 15.12 15.97
CA SER A 267 -8.66 14.46 14.68
C SER A 267 -7.92 15.06 13.47
N TYR A 268 -7.17 16.15 13.67
CA TYR A 268 -6.42 16.85 12.64
C TYR A 268 -4.94 16.91 13.00
N SER A 269 -4.10 16.68 11.99
CA SER A 269 -2.64 16.67 12.15
C SER A 269 -2.10 18.03 12.59
N ILE A 270 -1.03 18.00 13.39
CA ILE A 270 -0.26 19.17 13.82
C ILE A 270 0.25 20.05 12.68
N GLU A 271 0.39 19.46 11.49
CA GLU A 271 0.83 20.16 10.28
C GLU A 271 -0.26 21.05 9.66
N THR A 272 -1.50 20.91 10.13
CA THR A 272 -2.64 21.62 9.54
C THR A 272 -2.79 23.03 10.12
N THR A 273 -3.29 23.95 9.31
CA THR A 273 -3.71 25.29 9.78
C THR A 273 -4.81 25.22 10.84
N ARG A 274 -5.59 24.12 10.87
CA ARG A 274 -6.57 23.85 11.92
C ARG A 274 -5.90 23.60 13.27
N PHE A 275 -4.80 22.85 13.30
CA PHE A 275 -4.03 22.64 14.53
C PHE A 275 -3.33 23.91 15.02
N GLN A 276 -2.81 24.72 14.09
CA GLN A 276 -2.27 26.03 14.45
C GLN A 276 -3.34 26.90 15.12
N LYS A 277 -4.57 26.95 14.57
CA LYS A 277 -5.69 27.67 15.20
C LYS A 277 -6.06 27.11 16.57
N PHE A 278 -6.00 25.79 16.75
CA PHE A 278 -6.20 25.17 18.06
C PHE A 278 -5.18 25.68 19.08
N GLN A 279 -3.89 25.68 18.73
CA GLN A 279 -2.84 26.22 19.61
C GLN A 279 -3.05 27.70 19.93
N GLU A 280 -3.46 28.53 18.95
CA GLU A 280 -3.79 29.94 19.19
C GLU A 280 -5.00 30.12 20.13
N LEU A 281 -5.99 29.23 20.07
CA LEU A 281 -7.13 29.25 21.00
C LEU A 281 -6.69 28.90 22.42
N ILE A 282 -5.84 27.88 22.59
CA ILE A 282 -5.29 27.54 23.91
C ILE A 282 -4.51 28.72 24.50
N LYS A 283 -3.60 29.33 23.71
CA LYS A 283 -2.85 30.52 24.14
C LYS A 283 -3.76 31.68 24.48
N LYS A 284 -4.80 31.93 23.67
CA LYS A 284 -5.74 33.04 23.92
C LYS A 284 -6.55 32.87 25.22
N HIS A 285 -6.94 31.64 25.54
CA HIS A 285 -7.87 31.36 26.64
C HIS A 285 -7.18 30.95 27.94
N HIS A 286 -5.93 30.49 27.89
CA HIS A 286 -5.13 30.07 29.06
C HIS A 286 -5.93 29.18 30.04
N PRO A 287 -6.46 28.02 29.60
CA PRO A 287 -7.20 27.14 30.49
C PRO A 287 -6.34 26.71 31.69
N THR A 288 -6.94 26.72 32.87
CA THR A 288 -6.28 26.38 34.15
C THR A 288 -6.80 25.09 34.76
N SER A 289 -7.87 24.53 34.22
CA SER A 289 -8.43 23.22 34.58
C SER A 289 -8.78 22.39 33.34
N PHE A 290 -9.00 21.09 33.53
CA PHE A 290 -9.41 20.22 32.45
C PHE A 290 -10.77 20.62 31.85
N GLU A 291 -11.73 21.06 32.68
CA GLU A 291 -13.06 21.49 32.20
C GLU A 291 -12.97 22.70 31.27
N GLU A 292 -12.02 23.62 31.52
CA GLU A 292 -11.74 24.75 30.63
C GLU A 292 -11.01 24.32 29.36
N LEU A 293 -10.17 23.29 29.43
CA LEU A 293 -9.43 22.76 28.29
C LEU A 293 -10.30 21.89 27.38
N GLU A 294 -11.18 21.08 27.95
CA GLU A 294 -11.98 20.05 27.28
C GLU A 294 -12.78 20.62 26.09
N VAL A 295 -13.28 21.85 26.21
CA VAL A 295 -14.05 22.53 25.15
C VAL A 295 -13.25 22.73 23.85
N PHE A 296 -11.92 22.68 23.92
CA PHE A 296 -11.03 22.79 22.76
C PHE A 296 -10.55 21.42 22.24
N LEU A 297 -10.72 20.35 23.03
CA LEU A 297 -10.25 19.00 22.71
C LEU A 297 -11.26 18.18 21.87
N ILE A 298 -12.47 18.70 21.65
CA ILE A 298 -13.59 18.06 20.92
C ILE A 298 -13.63 18.47 19.44
#